data_AF-A0A4D9DWD8-F1
#
_entry.id   AF-A0A4D9DWD8-F1
#
_cell.length_a   1.000
_cell.length_b   1.000
_cell.length_c   1.000
_cell.angle_alpha   90.00
_cell.angle_beta   90.00
_cell.angle_gamma   90.00
#
_symmetry.space_group_name_H-M   'P 1'
#
loop_
_entity.id
_entity.type
_entity.pdbx_description
1 polymer ?
#
loop_
_entity_poly.entity_id
_entity_poly.type
_entity_poly.pdbx_seq_one_letter_code
_entity_poly.pdbx_strand_id
1 'polypeptide(L)'
;MLDGLAPFDFKTNPSWINPNYLVLLVSLEITYFICGLLFVLIVEEWVWDYAITVTAIHIIITVAVMSEFPLMLHWWMALGTDQLFNFEIITNCVDS
;
A
#
# COMPACT_ATOMS: atom_id res chain seq x y z
N MET A 1 -33.46 -20.39 -15.48
CA MET A 1 -32.46 -21.45 -15.17
C MET A 1 -31.08 -20.87 -15.45
N LEU A 2 -30.49 -20.12 -14.48
CA LEU A 2 -29.85 -18.80 -14.70
C LEU A 2 -30.01 -18.34 -16.16
N ASP A 3 -31.16 -17.74 -16.48
CA ASP A 3 -31.41 -17.18 -17.81
C ASP A 3 -30.52 -15.94 -17.99
N GLY A 4 -29.20 -16.12 -17.95
CA GLY A 4 -28.30 -15.98 -19.08
C GLY A 4 -28.24 -14.64 -19.78
N LEU A 5 -28.90 -13.61 -19.26
CA LEU A 5 -28.63 -12.22 -19.61
C LEU A 5 -27.26 -11.86 -19.02
N ALA A 6 -26.20 -12.43 -19.59
CA ALA A 6 -24.94 -11.74 -19.57
C ALA A 6 -25.21 -10.36 -20.19
N PRO A 7 -24.74 -9.26 -19.57
CA PRO A 7 -24.95 -7.92 -20.13
C PRO A 7 -24.34 -7.77 -21.54
N PHE A 8 -23.49 -8.71 -21.94
CA PHE A 8 -22.90 -8.84 -23.27
C PHE A 8 -23.30 -10.20 -23.87
N ASP A 9 -24.16 -10.19 -24.89
CA ASP A 9 -24.61 -11.40 -25.60
C ASP A 9 -23.93 -11.50 -26.98
N PHE A 10 -23.08 -12.51 -27.16
CA PHE A 10 -22.33 -12.77 -28.40
C PHE A 10 -23.04 -13.77 -29.32
N LYS A 11 -24.36 -13.79 -29.35
CA LYS A 11 -25.15 -14.66 -30.24
C LYS A 11 -25.04 -14.33 -31.74
N THR A 12 -24.33 -13.26 -32.08
CA THR A 12 -24.08 -12.81 -33.45
C THR A 12 -22.80 -13.43 -34.00
N ASN A 13 -22.75 -13.73 -35.31
CA ASN A 13 -21.55 -14.30 -35.92
C ASN A 13 -20.35 -13.36 -35.72
N PRO A 14 -19.19 -13.86 -35.26
CA PRO A 14 -18.02 -13.03 -34.97
C PRO A 14 -17.57 -12.36 -36.27
N SER A 15 -17.67 -11.02 -36.31
CA SER A 15 -17.32 -10.23 -37.48
C SER A 15 -16.74 -8.90 -37.07
N TRP A 16 -15.48 -8.68 -37.48
CA TRP A 16 -14.74 -7.43 -37.27
C TRP A 16 -15.30 -6.23 -38.05
N ILE A 17 -16.23 -6.46 -38.98
CA ILE A 17 -16.86 -5.41 -39.79
C ILE A 17 -18.18 -4.95 -39.15
N ASN A 18 -18.77 -5.75 -38.26
CA ASN A 18 -20.03 -5.40 -37.64
C ASN A 18 -19.80 -4.45 -36.44
N PRO A 19 -20.27 -3.19 -36.51
CA PRO A 19 -20.05 -2.23 -35.43
C PRO A 19 -20.68 -2.67 -34.11
N ASN A 20 -21.80 -3.41 -34.13
CA ASN A 20 -22.44 -3.89 -32.90
C ASN A 20 -21.58 -4.94 -32.17
N TYR A 21 -20.91 -5.82 -32.92
CA TYR A 21 -20.02 -6.83 -32.35
C TYR A 21 -18.78 -6.17 -31.72
N LEU A 22 -18.19 -5.18 -32.39
CA LEU A 22 -17.06 -4.44 -31.87
C LEU A 22 -17.41 -3.63 -30.61
N VAL A 23 -18.57 -2.95 -30.60
CA VAL A 23 -19.02 -2.20 -29.43
C VAL A 23 -19.24 -3.12 -28.23
N LEU A 24 -19.79 -4.32 -28.42
CA LEU A 24 -19.95 -5.31 -27.36
C LEU A 24 -18.60 -5.82 -26.83
N LEU A 25 -17.64 -6.11 -27.71
CA LEU A 25 -16.29 -6.52 -27.32
C LEU A 25 -15.56 -5.43 -26.54
N VAL A 26 -15.60 -4.19 -27.04
CA VAL A 26 -14.95 -3.04 -26.39
C VAL A 26 -15.60 -2.78 -25.02
N SER A 27 -16.93 -2.87 -24.93
CA SER A 27 -17.64 -2.68 -23.66
C SER A 27 -17.31 -3.76 -22.63
N LEU A 28 -17.21 -5.03 -23.07
CA LEU A 28 -16.75 -6.13 -22.24
C LEU A 28 -15.32 -5.89 -21.74
N GLU A 29 -14.39 -5.54 -22.63
CA GLU A 29 -12.99 -5.30 -22.28
C GLU A 29 -12.84 -4.14 -21.29
N ILE A 30 -13.50 -3.01 -21.54
CA ILE A 30 -13.48 -1.85 -20.64
C ILE A 30 -14.08 -2.23 -19.28
N THR A 31 -15.19 -2.97 -19.24
CA THR A 31 -15.80 -3.38 -17.98
C THR A 31 -14.87 -4.28 -17.18
N TYR A 32 -14.22 -5.24 -17.83
CA TYR A 32 -13.28 -6.13 -17.17
C TYR A 32 -12.03 -5.39 -16.69
N PHE A 33 -11.53 -4.47 -17.51
CA PHE A 33 -10.36 -3.64 -17.18
C PHE A 33 -10.64 -2.71 -16.01
N ILE A 34 -11.77 -1.99 -16.02
CA ILE A 34 -12.17 -1.09 -14.93
C ILE A 34 -12.42 -1.89 -13.64
N CYS A 35 -13.08 -3.05 -13.73
CA CYS A 35 -13.33 -3.90 -12.57
C CYS A 35 -12.01 -4.42 -11.96
N GLY A 36 -11.06 -4.83 -12.81
CA GLY A 36 -9.72 -5.22 -12.37
C GLY A 36 -8.93 -4.07 -11.75
N LEU A 37 -9.01 -2.87 -12.33
CA LEU A 37 -8.31 -1.69 -11.83
C LEU A 37 -8.89 -1.22 -10.49
N LEU A 38 -10.22 -1.22 -10.34
CA LEU A 38 -10.90 -0.99 -9.06
C LEU A 38 -10.50 -2.04 -8.02
N PHE A 39 -10.43 -3.31 -8.40
CA PHE A 39 -10.01 -4.37 -7.50
C PHE A 39 -8.57 -4.17 -7.01
N VAL A 40 -7.63 -3.81 -7.90
CA VAL A 40 -6.24 -3.52 -7.52
C VAL A 40 -6.17 -2.32 -6.57
N LEU A 41 -6.87 -1.21 -6.88
CA LEU A 41 -6.90 -0.04 -6.00
C LEU A 41 -7.48 -0.35 -4.61
N ILE A 42 -8.56 -1.13 -4.55
CA ILE A 42 -9.16 -1.57 -3.30
C ILE A 42 -8.15 -2.44 -2.53
N VAL A 43 -7.57 -3.46 -3.15
CA VAL A 43 -6.58 -4.33 -2.47
C VAL A 43 -5.37 -3.53 -2.02
N GLU A 44 -4.89 -2.58 -2.81
CA GLU A 44 -3.76 -1.71 -2.45
C GLU A 44 -4.07 -0.91 -1.18
N GLU A 45 -5.17 -0.17 -1.12
CA GLU A 45 -5.54 0.63 0.06
C GLU A 45 -5.77 -0.27 1.30
N TRP A 46 -6.43 -1.42 1.12
CA TRP A 46 -6.69 -2.36 2.21
C TRP A 46 -5.40 -3.03 2.73
N VAL A 47 -4.46 -3.36 1.84
CA VAL A 47 -3.16 -3.91 2.22
C VAL A 47 -2.29 -2.84 2.88
N TRP A 48 -2.37 -1.59 2.41
CA TRP A 48 -1.67 -0.46 3.02
C TRP A 48 -2.14 -0.20 4.45
N ASP A 49 -3.46 -0.16 4.68
CA ASP A 49 -4.01 0.03 6.05
C ASP A 49 -3.60 -1.14 6.98
N TYR A 50 -3.62 -2.37 6.47
CA TYR A 50 -3.12 -3.54 7.20
C TYR A 50 -1.61 -3.46 7.49
N ALA A 51 -0.79 -3.06 6.52
CA ALA A 51 0.65 -2.94 6.70
C ALA A 51 1.00 -1.86 7.74
N ILE A 52 0.30 -0.73 7.72
CA ILE A 52 0.46 0.35 8.70
C ILE A 52 0.09 -0.13 10.11
N THR A 53 -1.07 -0.77 10.27
CA THR A 53 -1.52 -1.26 11.58
C THR A 53 -0.59 -2.32 12.16
N VAL A 54 -0.14 -3.29 11.35
CA VAL A 54 0.84 -4.30 11.75
C VAL A 54 2.16 -3.66 12.17
N THR A 55 2.65 -2.68 11.42
CA THR A 55 3.88 -1.95 11.74
C THR A 55 3.74 -1.18 13.05
N ALA A 56 2.63 -0.50 13.27
CA ALA A 56 2.35 0.22 14.52
C ALA A 56 2.32 -0.73 15.72
N ILE A 57 1.61 -1.87 15.60
CA ILE A 57 1.55 -2.90 16.64
C ILE A 57 2.96 -3.46 16.91
N HIS A 58 3.73 -3.74 15.86
CA HIS A 58 5.10 -4.24 15.99
C HIS A 58 6.00 -3.27 16.75
N ILE A 59 5.93 -1.97 16.43
CA ILE A 59 6.68 -0.92 17.13
C ILE A 59 6.25 -0.86 18.60
N ILE A 60 4.94 -0.87 18.90
CA ILE A 60 4.43 -0.83 20.28
C ILE A 60 4.94 -2.02 21.09
N ILE A 61 4.84 -3.24 20.54
CA ILE A 61 5.35 -4.45 21.20
C ILE A 61 6.86 -4.36 21.38
N THR A 62 7.60 -3.91 20.37
CA THR A 62 9.05 -3.77 20.43
C THR A 62 9.47 -2.79 21.52
N VAL A 63 8.80 -1.63 21.62
CA VAL A 63 9.04 -0.64 22.67
C VAL A 63 8.70 -1.21 24.04
N ALA A 64 7.56 -1.91 24.20
CA ALA A 64 7.18 -2.55 25.45
C ALA A 64 8.19 -3.64 25.86
N VAL A 65 8.67 -4.45 24.93
CA VAL A 65 9.73 -5.43 25.21
C VAL A 65 11.03 -4.73 25.60
N MET A 66 11.40 -3.64 24.94
CA MET A 66 12.59 -2.86 25.29
C MET A 66 12.47 -2.16 26.65
N SER A 67 11.26 -1.77 27.09
CA SER A 67 11.08 -1.19 28.43
C SER A 67 11.29 -2.20 29.54
N GLU A 68 10.90 -3.46 29.33
CA GLU A 68 11.13 -4.55 30.29
C GLU A 68 12.59 -5.06 30.27
N PHE A 69 13.31 -4.88 29.15
CA PHE A 69 14.71 -5.27 29.00
C PHE A 69 15.61 -4.06 28.61
N PRO A 70 15.95 -3.18 29.57
CA PRO A 70 16.61 -1.89 29.32
C PRO A 70 18.07 -1.99 28.82
N LEU A 71 18.65 -3.20 28.77
CA LEU A 71 20.01 -3.43 28.29
C LEU A 71 20.21 -3.04 26.82
N MET A 72 19.16 -3.04 25.99
CA MET A 72 19.26 -2.62 24.59
C MET A 72 19.07 -1.10 24.44
N LEU A 73 18.06 -0.51 25.09
CA LEU A 73 17.69 0.91 24.96
C LEU A 73 18.80 1.87 25.43
N HIS A 74 19.59 1.50 26.43
CA HIS A 74 20.69 2.33 26.94
C HIS A 74 21.78 2.60 25.88
N TRP A 75 22.12 1.60 25.04
CA TRP A 75 23.09 1.77 23.95
C TRP A 75 22.57 2.66 22.81
N TRP A 76 21.28 2.55 22.49
CA TRP A 76 20.62 3.40 21.50
C TRP A 76 20.51 4.85 21.99
N MET A 77 20.25 5.07 23.27
CA MET A 77 20.25 6.39 23.89
C MET A 77 21.66 7.01 23.88
N ALA A 78 22.71 6.23 24.15
CA ALA A 78 24.11 6.71 24.09
C ALA A 78 24.46 7.26 22.69
N LEU A 79 24.11 6.52 21.62
CA LEU A 79 24.29 6.98 20.24
C LEU A 79 23.51 8.27 19.93
N GLY A 80 22.29 8.43 20.45
CA GLY A 80 21.50 9.64 20.27
C GLY A 80 22.06 10.86 21.02
N THR A 81 22.61 10.65 22.22
CA THR A 81 23.22 11.73 23.01
C THR A 81 24.56 12.18 22.44
N ASP A 82 25.35 11.27 21.87
CA ASP A 82 26.65 11.60 21.28
C ASP A 82 26.50 12.60 20.11
N GLN A 83 25.45 12.45 19.30
CA GLN A 83 25.22 13.29 18.14
C GLN A 83 24.68 14.69 18.50
N LEU A 84 23.91 14.81 19.59
CA LEU A 84 23.49 16.09 20.15
C LEU A 84 24.63 16.82 20.86
N PHE A 85 25.45 16.09 21.62
CA PHE A 85 26.61 16.67 22.33
C PHE A 85 27.69 17.17 21.36
N ASN A 86 27.91 16.48 20.24
CA ASN A 86 28.83 16.93 19.19
C ASN A 86 28.36 18.22 18.51
N PHE A 87 27.04 18.34 18.26
CA PHE A 87 26.47 19.54 17.65
C PHE A 87 26.61 20.76 18.56
N GLU A 88 26.37 20.61 19.87
CA GLU A 88 26.52 21.69 20.84
C GLU A 88 27.98 22.13 21.03
N ILE A 89 28.95 21.21 20.94
CA ILE A 89 30.39 21.55 20.92
C ILE A 89 30.76 22.34 19.65
N ILE A 90 30.26 21.93 18.48
CA ILE A 90 30.56 22.62 17.21
C ILE A 90 29.96 24.03 17.20
N THR A 91 28.72 24.23 17.66
CA THR A 91 28.12 25.56 17.74
C THR A 91 28.86 26.46 18.73
N ASN A 92 29.25 25.95 19.90
CA ASN A 92 30.02 26.73 20.87
C ASN A 92 31.46 27.04 20.40
N CYS A 93 32.05 26.22 19.51
CA CYS A 93 33.36 26.49 18.90
C CYS A 93 33.31 27.48 17.73
N VAL A 94 32.17 27.66 17.06
CA VAL A 94 32.03 28.61 15.94
C VAL A 94 31.80 30.05 16.45
N ASP A 95 31.32 30.20 17.69
CA ASP A 95 31.03 31.49 18.32
C ASP A 95 32.16 32.03 19.26
N SER A 96 33.35 31.39 19.31
CA SER A 96 34.58 31.88 19.99
C SER A 96 35.65 32.32 19.00
#